data_AF-A0A2V6QZG5-F1
#
_entry.id   AF-A0A2V6QZG5-F1
#
_cell.length_a   1.000
_cell.length_b   1.000
_cell.length_c   1.000
_cell.angle_alpha   90.00
_cell.angle_beta   90.00
_cell.angle_gamma   90.00
#
_symmetry.space_group_name_H-M   'P 1'
#
loop_
_entity.id
_entity.type
_entity.pdbx_description
1 polymer ?
#
loop_
_entity_poly.entity_id
_entity_poly.type
_entity_poly.pdbx_seq_one_letter_code
_entity_poly.pdbx_strand_id
1 'polypeptide(L)'
;MYSSEEKLARLRSIYDLARTSDDFEGGVTLEEEMEALIVGNWAVIAFDDLDELALSFHLDAHPNAVARLTRYLIEHDIGFALYEAFTVDEDDRIVFESDLGSADGD
;
A
#
# COMPACT_ATOMS: atom_id res chain seq x y z
N MET A 1 -8.68 -15.79 -3.81
CA MET A 1 -7.97 -14.64 -4.36
C MET A 1 -8.99 -13.58 -4.74
N TYR A 2 -8.84 -12.31 -4.38
CA TYR A 2 -9.76 -11.23 -4.75
C TYR A 2 -9.63 -10.90 -6.24
N SER A 3 -10.74 -10.56 -6.88
CA SER A 3 -10.73 -9.96 -8.22
C SER A 3 -10.20 -8.51 -8.17
N SER A 4 -9.71 -7.99 -9.30
CA SER A 4 -9.27 -6.59 -9.38
C SER A 4 -10.39 -5.60 -9.02
N GLU A 5 -11.65 -5.91 -9.36
CA GLU A 5 -12.79 -5.07 -8.96
C GLU A 5 -12.98 -5.04 -7.43
N GLU A 6 -12.80 -6.17 -6.74
CA GLU A 6 -12.87 -6.25 -5.28
C GLU A 6 -11.70 -5.51 -4.62
N LYS A 7 -10.49 -5.65 -5.17
CA LYS A 7 -9.28 -4.93 -4.72
C LYS A 7 -9.49 -3.42 -4.82
N LEU A 8 -9.89 -2.95 -6.00
CA LEU A 8 -10.17 -1.53 -6.24
C LEU A 8 -11.31 -1.02 -5.38
N ALA A 9 -12.39 -1.79 -5.16
CA ALA A 9 -13.47 -1.38 -4.27
C ALA A 9 -12.97 -1.16 -2.83
N ARG A 10 -12.08 -2.03 -2.35
CA ARG A 10 -11.47 -1.92 -1.02
C ARG A 10 -10.52 -0.73 -0.92
N LEU A 11 -9.66 -0.52 -1.93
CA LEU A 11 -8.77 0.65 -1.99
C LEU A 11 -9.57 1.95 -2.08
N ARG A 12 -10.65 2.00 -2.87
CA ARG A 12 -11.58 3.14 -2.91
C ARG A 12 -12.18 3.45 -1.53
N SER A 13 -12.57 2.43 -0.77
CA SER A 13 -13.08 2.62 0.59
C SER A 13 -12.03 3.24 1.52
N ILE A 14 -10.76 2.83 1.40
CA ILE A 14 -9.65 3.39 2.19
C ILE A 14 -9.35 4.82 1.74
N TYR A 15 -9.33 5.07 0.43
CA TYR A 15 -9.16 6.40 -0.17
C TYR A 15 -10.23 7.38 0.33
N ASP A 16 -11.51 7.01 0.28
CA ASP A 16 -12.59 7.90 0.71
C ASP A 16 -12.51 8.26 2.19
N LEU A 17 -11.97 7.35 3.01
CA LEU A 17 -11.70 7.59 4.42
C LEU A 17 -10.49 8.52 4.62
N ALA A 18 -9.40 8.28 3.87
CA ALA A 18 -8.12 8.94 4.05
C ALA A 18 -8.03 10.32 3.38
N ARG A 19 -8.72 10.53 2.25
CA ARG A 19 -8.62 11.77 1.45
C ARG A 19 -9.11 13.03 2.17
N THR A 20 -9.90 12.87 3.23
CA THR A 20 -10.38 13.99 4.05
C THR A 20 -9.51 14.23 5.29
N SER A 21 -8.46 13.42 5.50
CA SER A 21 -7.57 13.54 6.64
C SER A 21 -6.46 14.56 6.37
N ASP A 22 -6.25 15.48 7.32
CA ASP A 22 -5.15 16.45 7.29
C ASP A 22 -3.80 15.83 7.71
N ASP A 23 -3.76 14.55 8.07
CA ASP A 23 -2.54 13.88 8.55
C ASP A 23 -1.54 13.50 7.44
N PHE A 24 -1.97 13.50 6.18
CA PHE A 24 -1.17 13.04 5.05
C PHE A 24 -0.66 14.21 4.21
N GLU A 25 0.58 14.63 4.49
CA GLU A 25 1.26 15.65 3.68
C GLU A 25 1.45 15.14 2.24
N GLY A 26 0.92 15.90 1.27
CA GLY A 26 0.84 15.50 -0.14
C GLY A 26 -0.46 14.79 -0.54
N GLY A 27 -1.35 14.50 0.42
CA GLY A 27 -2.63 13.86 0.17
C GLY A 27 -2.54 12.35 -0.08
N VAL A 28 -3.66 11.74 -0.45
CA VAL A 28 -3.76 10.33 -0.86
C VAL A 28 -4.35 10.31 -2.26
N THR A 29 -3.81 9.48 -3.14
CA THR A 29 -4.27 9.29 -4.52
C THR A 29 -4.54 7.82 -4.76
N LEU A 30 -5.63 7.51 -5.47
CA LEU A 30 -5.91 6.16 -5.96
C LEU A 30 -5.43 6.05 -7.40
N GLU A 31 -4.47 5.17 -7.65
CA GLU A 31 -3.96 4.80 -8.97
C GLU A 31 -4.68 3.53 -9.41
N GLU A 32 -5.74 3.67 -10.20
CA GLU A 32 -6.62 2.56 -10.58
C GLU A 32 -5.95 1.56 -11.51
N GLU A 33 -5.02 2.04 -12.36
CA GLU A 33 -4.27 1.20 -13.31
C GLU A 33 -3.31 0.26 -12.57
N MET A 34 -2.64 0.76 -11.52
CA MET A 34 -1.70 -0.01 -10.70
C MET A 34 -2.37 -0.77 -9.56
N GLU A 35 -3.69 -0.61 -9.38
CA GLU A 35 -4.44 -1.12 -8.24
C GLU A 35 -3.80 -0.74 -6.89
N ALA A 36 -3.46 0.55 -6.73
CA ALA A 36 -2.69 1.04 -5.60
C ALA A 36 -3.18 2.38 -5.03
N LEU A 37 -2.93 2.62 -3.75
CA LEU A 37 -3.03 3.92 -3.11
C LEU A 37 -1.64 4.50 -2.88
N ILE A 38 -1.45 5.73 -3.34
CA ILE A 38 -0.22 6.49 -3.16
C ILE A 38 -0.47 7.55 -2.09
N VAL A 39 0.33 7.54 -1.02
CA VAL A 39 0.27 8.55 0.04
C VAL A 39 1.41 9.53 -0.16
N GLY A 40 1.06 10.76 -0.52
CA GLY A 40 1.99 11.80 -0.94
C GLY A 40 2.89 11.30 -2.07
N ASN A 41 4.19 11.29 -1.81
CA ASN A 41 5.23 10.73 -2.68
C ASN A 41 6.14 9.76 -1.92
N TRP A 42 5.68 9.23 -0.78
CA TRP A 42 6.54 8.55 0.18
C TRP A 42 6.02 7.18 0.64
N ALA A 43 4.76 6.81 0.37
CA ALA A 43 4.23 5.47 0.65
C ALA A 43 3.30 4.94 -0.43
N VAL A 44 3.23 3.61 -0.52
CA VAL A 44 2.33 2.86 -1.39
C VAL A 44 1.58 1.82 -0.56
N ILE A 45 0.28 1.69 -0.80
CA ILE A 45 -0.57 0.62 -0.29
C ILE A 45 -1.20 -0.10 -1.49
N ALA A 46 -0.97 -1.40 -1.61
CA ALA A 46 -1.58 -2.23 -2.64
C ALA A 46 -1.82 -3.66 -2.08
N PHE A 47 -2.44 -4.52 -2.86
CA PHE A 47 -2.61 -5.92 -2.46
C PHE A 47 -1.38 -6.73 -2.89
N ASP A 48 -0.87 -7.58 -2.00
CA ASP A 48 0.14 -8.56 -2.36
C ASP A 48 -0.49 -9.82 -2.99
N ASP A 49 0.36 -10.82 -3.26
CA ASP A 49 -0.03 -12.11 -3.84
C ASP A 49 -0.92 -12.96 -2.92
N LEU A 50 -0.97 -12.65 -1.62
CA LEU A 50 -1.83 -13.29 -0.65
C LEU A 50 -3.16 -12.54 -0.45
N ASP A 51 -3.38 -11.46 -1.22
CA ASP A 51 -4.48 -10.52 -1.06
C ASP A 51 -4.53 -9.86 0.31
N GLU A 52 -3.38 -9.71 0.94
CA GLU A 52 -3.21 -8.86 2.11
C GLU A 52 -2.89 -7.43 1.66
N LEU A 53 -3.35 -6.43 2.41
CA LEU A 53 -2.93 -5.05 2.15
C LEU A 53 -1.47 -4.92 2.55
N ALA A 54 -0.62 -4.75 1.56
CA ALA A 54 0.79 -4.49 1.75
C ALA A 54 1.02 -2.98 1.78
N LEU A 55 1.84 -2.55 2.74
CA LEU A 55 2.27 -1.17 2.93
C LEU A 55 3.78 -1.12 2.77
N SER A 56 4.26 -0.22 1.91
CA SER A 56 5.69 0.06 1.76
C SER A 56 5.96 1.56 1.73
N PHE A 57 7.17 1.95 2.11
CA PHE A 57 7.60 3.34 2.24
C PHE A 57 8.90 3.58 1.49
N HIS A 58 9.05 4.78 0.94
CA HIS A 58 10.34 5.27 0.49
C HIS A 58 11.30 5.42 1.68
N LEU A 59 12.59 5.14 1.46
CA LEU A 59 13.64 5.23 2.50
C LEU A 59 13.76 6.64 3.12
N ASP A 60 13.42 7.66 2.35
CA ASP A 60 13.45 9.06 2.79
C ASP A 60 12.16 9.50 3.50
N ALA A 61 11.20 8.58 3.70
CA ALA A 61 9.96 8.89 4.40
C ALA A 61 10.23 9.35 5.84
N HIS A 62 9.62 10.47 6.22
CA HIS A 62 9.81 11.02 7.55
C HIS A 62 9.22 10.04 8.60
N PRO A 63 9.95 9.64 9.67
CA PRO A 63 9.48 8.65 10.63
C PRO A 63 8.12 8.98 11.28
N ASN A 64 7.88 10.26 11.57
CA ASN A 64 6.57 10.72 12.07
C ASN A 64 5.42 10.53 11.07
N ALA A 65 5.67 10.65 9.76
CA ALA A 65 4.64 10.44 8.75
C ALA A 65 4.28 8.95 8.67
N VAL A 66 5.29 8.07 8.67
CA VAL A 66 5.14 6.61 8.76
C VAL A 66 4.34 6.22 10.00
N ALA A 67 4.69 6.77 11.16
CA ALA A 67 4.00 6.50 12.42
C ALA A 67 2.54 6.96 12.40
N ARG A 68 2.23 8.08 11.74
CA ARG A 68 0.85 8.58 11.60
C ARG A 68 0.01 7.70 10.67
N LEU A 69 0.55 7.31 9.52
CA LEU A 69 -0.15 6.44 8.58
C LEU A 69 -0.42 5.06 9.18
N THR A 70 0.58 4.42 9.78
CA THR A 70 0.40 3.11 10.44
C THR A 70 -0.61 3.19 11.57
N ARG A 71 -0.53 4.24 12.41
CA ARG A 71 -1.54 4.49 13.45
C ARG A 71 -2.93 4.67 12.88
N TYR A 72 -3.08 5.48 11.84
CA TYR A 72 -4.35 5.74 11.19
C TYR A 72 -5.00 4.44 10.68
N LEU A 73 -4.23 3.59 9.99
CA LEU A 73 -4.73 2.29 9.51
C LEU A 73 -5.21 1.41 10.68
N ILE A 74 -4.45 1.35 11.78
CA ILE A 74 -4.81 0.59 12.98
C ILE A 74 -6.07 1.15 13.65
N GLU A 75 -6.18 2.47 13.81
CA GLU A 75 -7.35 3.12 14.43
C GLU A 75 -8.65 2.89 13.66
N HIS A 76 -8.53 2.62 12.35
CA HIS A 76 -9.65 2.30 11.46
C HIS A 76 -9.84 0.80 11.20
N ASP A 77 -9.16 -0.07 11.96
CA ASP A 77 -9.24 -1.54 11.84
C ASP A 77 -8.86 -2.07 10.44
N ILE A 78 -7.89 -1.40 9.81
CA ILE A 78 -7.33 -1.78 8.51
C ILE A 78 -6.04 -2.57 8.78
N GLY A 79 -6.14 -3.89 8.68
CA GLY A 79 -4.97 -4.77 8.74
C GLY A 79 -4.06 -4.60 7.52
N PHE A 80 -2.75 -4.60 7.74
CA PHE A 80 -1.74 -4.51 6.69
C PHE A 80 -0.48 -5.31 7.04
N ALA A 81 0.24 -5.75 6.01
CA ALA A 81 1.59 -6.31 6.08
C ALA A 81 2.61 -5.23 5.68
N LEU A 82 3.73 -5.15 6.39
CA LEU A 82 4.80 -4.20 6.09
C LEU A 82 5.83 -4.84 5.17
N TYR A 83 6.17 -4.15 4.08
CA TYR A 83 7.16 -4.58 3.11
C TYR A 83 8.27 -3.53 2.95
N GLU A 84 9.51 -4.00 2.90
CA GLU A 84 10.69 -3.13 2.79
C GLU A 84 10.85 -2.54 1.39
N ALA A 85 10.42 -3.28 0.37
CA ALA A 85 10.54 -2.88 -1.03
C ALA A 85 9.39 -3.43 -1.88
N PHE A 86 9.21 -2.80 -3.03
CA PHE A 86 8.32 -3.23 -4.09
C PHE A 86 8.92 -2.87 -5.45
N THR A 87 8.46 -3.56 -6.48
CA THR A 87 8.76 -3.27 -7.87
C THR A 87 7.47 -3.08 -8.67
N VAL A 88 7.59 -2.54 -9.89
CA VAL A 88 6.49 -2.50 -10.86
C VAL A 88 6.82 -3.51 -11.95
N ASP A 89 5.90 -4.42 -12.22
CA ASP A 89 6.08 -5.44 -13.25
C ASP A 89 5.78 -4.91 -14.67
N GLU A 90 5.81 -5.80 -15.66
CA GLU A 90 5.56 -5.47 -17.07
C GLU A 90 4.10 -5.08 -17.37
N ASP A 91 3.18 -5.39 -16.45
CA ASP A 91 1.75 -5.09 -16.53
C ASP A 91 1.35 -3.88 -15.64
N ASP A 92 2.33 -3.06 -15.24
CA ASP A 92 2.18 -1.89 -14.36
C ASP A 92 1.63 -2.21 -12.96
N ARG A 93 1.85 -3.45 -12.47
CA ARG A 93 1.37 -3.88 -11.14
C ARG A 93 2.45 -3.74 -10.08
N ILE A 94 2.03 -3.34 -8.88
CA ILE A 94 2.89 -3.33 -7.70
C ILE A 94 3.11 -4.77 -7.24
N VAL A 95 4.37 -5.22 -7.24
CA VAL A 95 4.79 -6.51 -6.71
C VAL A 95 5.69 -6.28 -5.50
N PHE A 96 5.30 -6.78 -4.34
CA PHE A 96 6.06 -6.60 -3.12
C PHE A 96 7.12 -7.70 -2.94
N GLU A 97 8.32 -7.29 -2.53
CA GLU A 97 9.42 -8.23 -2.29
C GLU A 97 9.32 -8.74 -0.84
N SER A 98 8.92 -10.00 -0.65
CA SER A 98 9.01 -10.65 0.66
C SER A 98 10.47 -11.05 0.95
N ASP A 99 11.01 -10.64 2.10
CA ASP A 99 12.31 -11.13 2.63
C ASP A 99 12.27 -12.64 2.96
N LEU A 100 11.08 -13.24 2.98
CA LEU A 100 10.87 -14.68 2.82
C LEU A 100 11.23 -15.06 1.37
N GLY A 101 12.51 -14.98 1.07
CA GLY A 101 13.04 -15.19 -0.27
C GLY A 101 12.46 -16.43 -0.91
N SER A 102 12.20 -16.32 -2.20
CA SER A 102 11.95 -17.42 -3.12
C SER A 102 12.82 -18.60 -2.73
N ALA A 103 12.24 -19.56 -2.02
CA ALA A 103 12.83 -20.87 -1.85
C ALA A 103 12.53 -21.68 -3.12
N ASP A 104 12.94 -21.14 -4.27
CA ASP A 104 12.92 -21.83 -5.55
C ASP A 104 14.35 -21.82 -6.08
N GLY A 105 14.85 -23.03 -6.31
CA GLY A 105 16.25 -23.38 -6.20
C GLY A 105 17.13 -23.10 -7.40
N ASP A 106 18.43 -23.21 -7.13
CA ASP A 106 19.38 -24.01 -7.92
C ASP A 106 20.40 -24.66 -6.97
#